data_AF-A0A915NZ01-F1
#
_entry.id   AF-A0A915NZ01-F1
#
_cell.length_a   1.000
_cell.length_b   1.000
_cell.length_c   1.000
_cell.angle_alpha   90.00
_cell.angle_beta   90.00
_cell.angle_gamma   90.00
#
_symmetry.space_group_name_H-M   'P 1'
#
loop_
_entity.id
_entity.type
_entity.pdbx_description
1 polymer ?
#
loop_
_entity_poly.entity_id
_entity_poly.type
_entity_poly.pdbx_seq_one_letter_code
_entity_poly.pdbx_strand_id
1 'polypeptide(L)'
;MQSRQPNINARKSEHQQPNKTIVTKKLLVQEYKDRLKNNIKSLNENFDRILCLVKINDDSSHKANSTGQLSEYYAMREELLARASLMVKATDEVQMLTNDIREFLILRDFNFISTSIDQAESDYKKKQLEHIKSYNRKRISISLVITDIDKELAENSLFRY
;
A
#
# COMPACT_ATOMS: atom_id res chain seq x y z
N MET A 1 -21.25 47.52 -28.77
CA MET A 1 -19.96 47.27 -28.09
C MET A 1 -20.29 47.11 -26.61
N GLN A 2 -20.11 45.98 -25.93
CA GLN A 2 -18.86 45.25 -25.70
C GLN A 2 -19.18 43.82 -25.23
N SER A 3 -18.45 42.87 -25.79
CA SER A 3 -18.58 41.43 -25.60
C SER A 3 -17.99 41.00 -24.24
N ARG A 4 -18.78 40.40 -23.35
CA ARG A 4 -18.24 39.72 -22.16
C ARG A 4 -17.76 38.31 -22.55
N GLN A 5 -16.45 38.15 -22.64
CA GLN A 5 -15.80 36.85 -22.75
C GLN A 5 -15.90 36.09 -21.42
N PRO A 6 -16.17 34.77 -21.41
CA PRO A 6 -16.06 33.97 -20.20
C PRO A 6 -14.58 33.69 -19.89
N ASN A 7 -14.20 33.97 -18.64
CA ASN A 7 -12.86 33.80 -18.09
C ASN A 7 -12.44 32.32 -18.07
N ILE A 8 -11.58 31.93 -19.03
CA ILE A 8 -11.00 30.59 -19.16
C ILE A 8 -9.76 30.50 -18.25
N ASN A 9 -9.96 30.53 -16.93
CA ASN A 9 -8.87 30.30 -15.98
C ASN A 9 -9.33 29.70 -14.65
N ALA A 10 -10.31 28.79 -14.68
CA ALA A 10 -10.50 27.83 -13.60
C ALA A 10 -9.39 26.76 -13.71
N ARG A 11 -8.19 27.13 -13.22
CA ARG A 11 -7.06 26.22 -13.02
C ARG A 11 -7.56 24.97 -12.31
N LYS A 12 -7.37 23.84 -13.00
CA LYS A 12 -7.55 22.48 -12.50
C LYS A 12 -6.94 22.37 -11.10
N SER A 13 -7.77 22.19 -10.08
CA SER A 13 -7.32 21.70 -8.79
C SER A 13 -6.90 20.25 -8.98
N GLU A 14 -5.60 20.03 -9.14
CA GLU A 14 -4.96 18.72 -9.05
C GLU A 14 -5.40 18.06 -7.73
N HIS A 15 -6.25 17.04 -7.80
CA HIS A 15 -6.43 16.11 -6.71
C HIS A 15 -5.19 15.21 -6.64
N GLN A 16 -4.14 15.77 -6.06
CA GLN A 16 -2.92 15.05 -5.75
C GLN A 16 -3.09 14.36 -4.39
N GLN A 17 -3.86 13.26 -4.40
CA GLN A 17 -3.88 12.27 -3.30
C GLN A 17 -3.04 10.98 -3.54
N PRO A 18 -2.01 10.90 -4.42
CA PRO A 18 -1.19 9.69 -4.50
C PRO A 18 -0.09 9.61 -3.41
N ASN A 19 0.22 10.71 -2.71
CA ASN A 19 1.45 10.76 -1.89
C ASN A 19 1.34 10.06 -0.52
N LYS A 20 0.19 10.09 0.16
CA LYS A 20 0.07 9.50 1.50
C LYS A 20 0.24 7.98 1.49
N THR A 21 -0.42 7.29 0.55
CA THR A 21 -0.33 5.82 0.42
C THR A 21 1.06 5.35 0.02
N ILE A 22 1.76 6.08 -0.85
CA ILE A 22 3.13 5.75 -1.28
C ILE A 22 4.13 5.97 -0.14
N VAL A 23 3.98 7.05 0.63
CA VAL A 23 4.82 7.32 1.82
C VAL A 23 4.62 6.24 2.88
N THR A 24 3.38 5.81 3.13
CA THR A 24 3.09 4.70 4.06
C THR A 24 3.65 3.37 3.56
N LYS A 25 3.55 3.06 2.26
CA LYS A 25 4.17 1.86 1.66
C LYS A 25 5.69 1.86 1.84
N LYS A 26 6.36 2.99 1.59
CA LYS A 26 7.82 3.13 1.79
C LYS A 26 8.23 2.95 3.24
N LEU A 27 7.47 3.53 4.18
CA LEU A 27 7.74 3.40 5.61
C LEU A 27 7.62 1.95 6.08
N LEU A 28 6.57 1.23 5.66
CA LEU A 28 6.39 -0.19 5.97
C LEU A 28 7.52 -1.07 5.39
N VAL A 29 7.92 -0.82 4.14
CA VAL A 29 9.05 -1.54 3.54
C VAL A 29 10.33 -1.29 4.32
N GLN A 30 10.55 -0.07 4.80
CA GLN A 30 11.71 0.25 5.62
C GLN A 30 11.66 -0.47 6.97
N GLU A 31 10.51 -0.49 7.63
CA GLU A 31 10.30 -1.24 8.87
C GLU A 31 10.59 -2.74 8.69
N TYR A 32 10.12 -3.35 7.60
CA TYR A 32 10.40 -4.76 7.28
C TYR A 32 11.89 -5.02 7.07
N LYS A 33 12.61 -4.12 6.41
CA LYS A 33 14.08 -4.22 6.25
C LYS A 33 14.78 -4.17 7.60
N ASP A 34 14.37 -3.25 8.47
CA ASP A 34 14.97 -3.08 9.79
C ASP A 34 14.69 -4.30 10.68
N ARG A 35 13.46 -4.83 10.66
CA ARG A 35 13.10 -6.09 11.34
C ARG A 35 13.94 -7.27 10.86
N LEU A 36 14.12 -7.42 9.54
CA LEU A 36 14.96 -8.49 8.99
C LEU A 36 16.40 -8.34 9.45
N LYS A 37 16.97 -7.14 9.28
CA LYS A 37 18.36 -6.85 9.64
C LYS A 37 18.62 -7.14 11.12
N ASN A 38 17.73 -6.68 12.00
CA ASN A 38 17.88 -6.86 13.45
C ASN A 38 17.78 -8.33 13.85
N ASN A 39 16.86 -9.09 13.25
CA ASN A 39 16.71 -10.51 13.56
C ASN A 39 17.87 -11.36 13.05
N ILE A 40 18.36 -11.10 11.83
CA ILE A 40 19.57 -11.78 11.32
C ILE A 40 20.80 -11.44 12.17
N LYS A 41 20.94 -10.17 12.59
CA LYS A 41 22.00 -9.75 13.50
C LYS A 41 21.92 -10.51 14.83
N SER A 42 20.73 -10.58 15.44
CA SER A 42 20.51 -11.32 16.68
C SER A 42 20.87 -12.82 16.54
N LEU A 43 20.49 -13.45 15.43
CA LEU A 43 20.85 -14.85 15.16
C LEU A 43 22.37 -15.04 15.13
N ASN A 44 23.09 -14.22 14.37
CA ASN A 44 24.53 -14.31 14.22
C ASN A 44 25.25 -14.04 15.54
N GLU A 45 24.90 -12.96 16.24
CA GLU A 45 25.56 -12.58 17.51
C GLU A 45 25.36 -13.64 18.60
N ASN A 46 24.17 -14.22 18.70
CA ASN A 46 23.91 -15.28 19.68
C ASN A 46 24.62 -16.59 19.30
N PHE A 47 24.69 -16.91 18.01
CA PHE A 47 25.44 -18.08 17.52
C PHE A 47 26.94 -17.95 17.79
N ASP A 48 27.53 -16.80 17.45
CA ASP A 48 28.94 -16.50 17.72
C ASP A 48 29.25 -16.60 19.22
N ARG A 49 28.32 -16.13 20.07
CA ARG A 49 28.49 -16.22 21.52
C ARG A 49 28.43 -17.66 22.02
N ILE A 50 27.53 -18.48 21.50
CA ILE A 50 27.50 -19.92 21.81
C ILE A 50 28.84 -20.57 21.44
N LEU A 51 29.38 -20.28 20.24
CA LEU A 51 30.68 -20.80 19.80
C LEU A 51 31.82 -20.37 20.72
N CYS A 52 31.80 -19.13 21.20
CA CYS A 52 32.79 -18.64 22.17
C CYS A 52 32.72 -19.37 23.52
N LEU A 53 31.50 -19.69 24.00
CA LEU A 53 31.30 -20.33 25.30
C LEU A 53 31.68 -21.81 25.29
N VAL A 54 31.43 -22.53 24.19
CA VAL A 54 31.73 -23.96 24.08
C VAL A 54 33.19 -24.26 23.75
N LYS A 55 33.99 -23.23 23.44
CA LYS A 55 35.40 -23.39 23.12
C LYS A 55 36.16 -23.82 24.37
N ILE A 56 36.58 -25.07 24.40
CA ILE A 56 37.37 -25.65 25.49
C ILE A 56 38.78 -25.02 25.44
N ASN A 57 39.18 -24.33 26.50
CA ASN A 57 40.60 -24.00 26.72
C ASN A 57 41.28 -25.19 27.38
N ASP A 58 42.36 -25.67 26.77
CA ASP A 58 43.17 -26.81 27.23
C ASP A 58 44.15 -26.44 28.38
N ASP A 59 43.87 -25.32 29.08
CA ASP A 59 44.72 -24.83 30.15
C ASP A 59 44.50 -25.68 31.40
N SER A 60 45.36 -26.68 31.51
CA SER A 60 45.58 -27.67 32.57
C SER A 60 45.78 -27.12 34.01
N SER A 61 45.53 -25.83 34.28
CA SER A 61 45.73 -25.15 35.56
C SER A 61 44.53 -25.19 36.54
N HIS A 62 43.38 -25.75 36.16
CA HIS A 62 42.14 -25.62 36.97
C HIS A 62 41.93 -26.65 38.09
N LYS A 63 42.89 -27.53 38.41
CA LYS A 63 42.66 -28.71 39.28
C LYS A 63 42.45 -28.44 40.79
N ALA A 64 42.34 -27.20 41.26
CA ALA A 64 42.35 -26.89 42.70
C ALA A 64 40.99 -26.52 43.35
N ASN A 65 39.94 -26.16 42.61
CA ASN A 65 38.67 -25.66 43.20
C ASN A 65 37.41 -26.31 42.59
N SER A 66 36.91 -27.41 43.18
CA SER A 66 35.75 -28.15 42.62
C SER A 66 34.41 -27.40 42.73
N THR A 67 34.19 -26.58 43.76
CA THR A 67 32.94 -25.82 43.93
C THR A 67 32.83 -24.65 42.94
N GLY A 68 33.95 -23.98 42.64
CA GLY A 68 34.01 -22.91 41.62
C GLY A 68 33.71 -23.43 40.23
N GLN A 69 34.28 -24.60 39.88
CA GLN A 69 34.03 -25.28 38.60
C GLN A 69 32.55 -25.62 38.39
N LEU A 70 31.87 -26.09 39.44
CA LEU A 70 30.44 -26.43 39.35
C LEU A 70 29.58 -25.18 39.11
N SER A 71 29.89 -24.07 39.79
CA SER A 71 29.17 -22.82 39.60
C SER A 71 29.41 -22.21 38.22
N GLU A 72 30.65 -22.24 37.72
CA GLU A 72 31.00 -21.77 36.38
C GLU A 72 30.30 -22.61 35.29
N TYR A 73 30.26 -23.94 35.47
CA TYR A 73 29.54 -24.84 34.57
C TYR A 73 28.05 -24.50 34.48
N TYR A 74 27.37 -24.31 35.62
CA TYR A 74 25.96 -23.93 35.61
C TYR A 74 25.74 -22.55 34.98
N ALA A 75 26.57 -21.56 35.29
CA ALA A 75 26.46 -20.23 34.67
C ALA A 75 26.63 -20.28 33.15
N MET A 76 27.62 -21.03 32.66
CA MET A 76 27.83 -21.26 31.23
C MET A 76 26.62 -21.94 30.59
N ARG A 77 26.08 -22.99 31.23
CA ARG A 77 24.90 -23.71 30.76
C ARG A 77 23.69 -22.80 30.61
N GLU A 78 23.41 -21.98 31.62
CA GLU A 78 22.29 -21.03 31.58
C GLU A 78 22.50 -19.95 30.50
N GLU A 79 23.72 -19.45 30.32
CA GLU A 79 24.03 -18.52 29.21
C GLU A 79 23.77 -19.18 27.86
N LEU A 80 24.24 -20.42 27.63
CA LEU A 80 23.98 -21.17 26.40
C LEU A 80 22.49 -21.33 26.12
N LEU A 81 21.70 -21.73 27.13
CA LEU A 81 20.25 -21.90 27.00
C LEU A 81 19.55 -20.58 26.66
N ALA A 82 19.94 -19.49 27.32
CA ALA A 82 19.38 -18.17 27.03
C ALA A 82 19.69 -17.73 25.59
N ARG A 83 20.93 -17.93 25.12
CA ARG A 83 21.34 -17.61 23.74
C ARG A 83 20.58 -18.43 22.71
N ALA A 84 20.43 -19.73 22.92
CA ALA A 84 19.64 -20.59 22.03
C ALA A 84 18.17 -20.17 21.98
N SER A 85 17.58 -19.82 23.13
CA SER A 85 16.21 -19.31 23.20
C SER A 85 16.03 -18.00 22.40
N LEU A 86 16.98 -17.07 22.51
CA LEU A 86 16.96 -15.83 21.72
C LEU A 86 17.07 -16.08 20.20
N MET A 87 17.82 -17.10 19.79
CA MET A 87 17.88 -17.50 18.37
C MET A 87 16.55 -18.06 17.87
N VAL A 88 15.88 -18.91 18.66
CA VAL A 88 14.54 -19.43 18.32
C VAL A 88 13.56 -18.27 18.17
N LYS A 89 13.54 -17.33 19.12
CA LYS A 89 12.70 -16.14 19.05
C LYS A 89 12.96 -15.32 17.78
N ALA A 90 14.23 -15.06 17.45
CA ALA A 90 14.58 -14.31 16.24
C ALA A 90 14.15 -15.05 14.96
N THR A 91 14.18 -16.38 14.96
CA THR A 91 13.70 -17.21 13.85
C THR A 91 12.18 -17.10 13.69
N ASP A 92 11.43 -17.17 14.79
CA ASP A 92 9.97 -16.97 14.77
C ASP A 92 9.60 -15.57 14.27
N GLU A 93 10.34 -14.54 14.67
CA GLU A 93 10.12 -13.17 14.19
C GLU A 93 10.37 -13.04 12.67
N VAL A 94 11.36 -13.74 12.11
CA VAL A 94 11.60 -13.80 10.66
C VAL A 94 10.46 -14.53 9.94
N GLN A 95 9.92 -15.60 10.55
CA GLN A 95 8.77 -16.30 10.00
C GLN A 95 7.52 -15.42 9.99
N MET A 96 7.26 -14.68 11.07
CA MET A 96 6.17 -13.71 11.13
C MET A 96 6.35 -12.59 10.10
N LEU A 97 7.57 -12.05 9.97
CA LEU A 97 7.88 -11.05 8.94
C LEU A 97 7.59 -11.56 7.53
N THR A 98 7.86 -12.84 7.25
CA THR A 98 7.54 -13.46 5.96
C THR A 98 6.02 -13.47 5.71
N ASN A 99 5.21 -13.74 6.73
CA ASN A 99 3.76 -13.67 6.62
C ASN A 99 3.28 -12.23 6.39
N ASP A 100 3.83 -11.25 7.13
CA ASP A 100 3.50 -9.84 6.97
C ASP A 100 3.81 -9.35 5.54
N ILE A 101 4.94 -9.79 4.96
CA ILE A 101 5.30 -9.46 3.57
C ILE A 101 4.29 -10.07 2.59
N ARG A 102 3.86 -11.32 2.80
CA ARG A 102 2.82 -11.94 1.94
C ARG A 102 1.52 -11.15 2.01
N GLU A 103 1.07 -10.78 3.20
CA GLU A 103 -0.13 -9.95 3.38
C GLU A 103 0.03 -8.58 2.71
N PHE A 104 1.18 -7.93 2.87
CA PHE A 104 1.48 -6.65 2.23
C PHE A 104 1.43 -6.75 0.69
N LEU A 105 1.98 -7.81 0.10
CA LEU A 105 2.00 -7.99 -1.35
C LEU A 105 0.64 -8.42 -1.91
N ILE A 106 -0.09 -9.27 -1.20
CA ILE A 106 -1.35 -9.84 -1.69
C ILE A 106 -2.52 -8.90 -1.36
N LEU A 107 -2.78 -8.63 -0.08
CA LEU A 107 -4.04 -8.00 0.35
C LEU A 107 -4.08 -6.49 0.12
N ARG A 108 -2.94 -5.79 0.19
CA ARG A 108 -2.92 -4.33 -0.05
C ARG A 108 -3.02 -3.96 -1.52
N ASP A 109 -2.52 -4.78 -2.44
CA ASP A 109 -2.68 -4.48 -3.88
C ASP A 109 -4.10 -4.75 -4.37
N PHE A 110 -4.82 -5.74 -3.83
CA PHE A 110 -6.26 -5.91 -4.13
C PHE A 110 -7.10 -4.71 -3.71
N ASN A 111 -6.83 -4.11 -2.54
CA ASN A 111 -7.53 -2.89 -2.10
C ASN A 111 -7.24 -1.70 -3.04
N PHE A 112 -6.01 -1.57 -3.51
CA PHE A 112 -5.65 -0.53 -4.49
C PHE A 112 -6.36 -0.74 -5.84
N ILE A 113 -6.41 -1.98 -6.33
CA ILE A 113 -7.12 -2.31 -7.57
C ILE A 113 -8.63 -2.04 -7.42
N SER A 114 -9.24 -2.48 -6.32
CA SER A 114 -10.67 -2.26 -6.04
C SER A 114 -11.02 -0.77 -6.05
N THR A 115 -10.28 0.04 -5.29
CA THR A 115 -10.50 1.50 -5.24
C THR A 115 -10.29 2.18 -6.58
N SER A 116 -9.34 1.70 -7.39
CA SER A 116 -9.12 2.21 -8.74
C SER A 116 -10.26 1.86 -9.70
N ILE A 117 -10.83 0.65 -9.56
CA ILE A 117 -12.00 0.20 -10.33
C ILE A 117 -13.23 1.04 -9.95
N ASP A 118 -13.50 1.20 -8.65
CA ASP A 118 -14.63 1.99 -8.15
C ASP A 118 -14.56 3.44 -8.65
N GLN A 119 -13.37 4.04 -8.64
CA GLN A 119 -13.15 5.38 -9.16
C GLN A 119 -13.38 5.45 -10.67
N ALA A 120 -12.85 4.49 -11.44
CA ALA A 120 -13.05 4.43 -12.88
C ALA A 120 -14.53 4.24 -13.26
N GLU A 121 -15.26 3.41 -12.51
CA GLU A 121 -16.70 3.20 -12.69
C GLU A 121 -17.49 4.48 -12.40
N SER A 122 -17.15 5.17 -11.31
CA SER A 122 -17.76 6.46 -10.95
C SER A 122 -17.55 7.52 -12.04
N ASP A 123 -16.31 7.63 -12.54
CA ASP A 123 -15.97 8.57 -13.62
C ASP A 123 -16.69 8.22 -14.94
N TYR A 124 -16.82 6.93 -15.23
CA TYR A 124 -17.60 6.45 -16.38
C TYR A 124 -19.08 6.81 -16.25
N LYS A 125 -19.72 6.53 -15.11
CA LYS A 125 -21.13 6.87 -14.85
C LYS A 125 -21.37 8.37 -15.01
N LYS A 126 -20.45 9.20 -14.53
CA LYS A 126 -20.52 10.66 -14.69
C LYS A 126 -20.49 11.07 -16.17
N LYS A 127 -19.53 10.56 -16.95
CA LYS A 127 -19.45 10.83 -18.40
C LYS A 127 -20.68 10.33 -19.15
N GLN A 128 -21.19 9.16 -18.79
CA GLN A 128 -22.40 8.59 -19.38
C GLN A 128 -23.60 9.51 -19.15
N LEU A 129 -23.78 10.03 -17.93
CA LEU A 129 -24.84 11.00 -17.62
C LEU A 129 -24.71 12.30 -18.42
N GLU A 130 -23.48 12.80 -18.62
CA GLU A 130 -23.23 13.98 -19.45
C GLU A 130 -23.58 13.73 -20.92
N HIS A 131 -23.25 12.55 -21.46
CA HIS A 131 -23.62 12.13 -22.80
C HIS A 131 -25.13 12.04 -22.98
N ILE A 132 -25.84 11.42 -22.02
CA ILE A 132 -27.31 11.33 -22.04
C ILE A 132 -27.95 12.72 -22.02
N LYS A 133 -27.46 13.62 -21.15
CA LYS A 133 -27.93 15.01 -21.11
C LYS A 133 -27.70 15.73 -22.44
N SER A 134 -26.53 15.56 -23.04
CA SER A 134 -26.19 16.16 -24.34
C SER A 134 -27.09 15.64 -25.46
N TYR A 135 -27.30 14.32 -25.52
CA TYR A 135 -28.20 13.69 -26.48
C TYR A 135 -29.63 14.21 -26.34
N ASN A 136 -30.16 14.27 -25.12
CA ASN A 136 -31.52 14.77 -24.88
C ASN A 136 -31.68 16.23 -25.31
N ARG A 137 -30.69 17.09 -25.06
CA ARG A 137 -30.71 18.48 -25.55
C ARG A 137 -30.78 18.55 -27.08
N LYS A 138 -29.96 17.77 -27.77
CA LYS A 138 -29.97 17.71 -29.24
C LYS A 138 -31.29 17.19 -29.77
N ARG A 139 -31.84 16.14 -29.16
CA ARG A 139 -33.15 15.58 -29.52
C ARG A 139 -34.28 16.60 -29.39
N ILE A 140 -34.31 17.35 -28.28
CA ILE A 140 -35.29 18.42 -28.07
C ILE A 140 -35.12 19.52 -29.11
N SER A 141 -33.88 19.96 -29.38
CA SER A 141 -33.60 20.98 -30.39
C SER A 141 -34.08 20.57 -31.79
N ILE A 142 -33.87 19.32 -32.19
CA ILE A 142 -34.34 18.81 -33.49
C ILE A 142 -35.87 18.78 -33.52
N SER A 143 -36.51 18.32 -32.44
CA SER A 143 -37.97 18.31 -32.35
C SER A 143 -38.57 19.71 -32.50
N LEU A 144 -37.95 20.73 -31.90
CA LEU A 144 -38.39 22.12 -32.03
C LEU A 144 -38.29 22.60 -33.48
N VAL A 145 -37.17 22.34 -34.15
CA VAL A 145 -36.99 22.69 -35.58
C VAL A 145 -38.04 22.02 -36.45
N ILE A 146 -38.38 20.75 -36.20
CA ILE A 146 -39.45 20.05 -36.94
C ILE A 146 -40.79 20.75 -36.72
N THR A 147 -41.14 21.08 -35.48
CA THR A 147 -42.38 21.80 -35.16
C THR A 147 -42.45 23.17 -35.83
N ASP A 148 -41.34 23.90 -35.90
CA ASP A 148 -41.27 25.19 -36.59
C ASP A 148 -41.49 25.03 -38.09
N ILE A 149 -40.87 24.01 -38.73
CA ILE A 149 -41.07 23.69 -40.15
C ILE A 149 -42.53 23.32 -40.43
N ASP A 150 -43.13 22.45 -39.60
CA ASP A 150 -44.53 22.02 -39.77
C ASP A 150 -45.48 23.23 -39.68
N LYS A 151 -45.20 24.17 -38.78
CA LYS A 151 -45.96 25.41 -38.66
C LYS A 151 -45.83 26.30 -39.89
N GLU A 152 -44.61 26.52 -40.38
CA GLU A 152 -44.36 27.34 -41.57
C GLU A 152 -45.02 26.74 -42.84
N LEU A 153 -44.99 25.41 -42.96
CA LEU A 153 -45.69 24.69 -44.04
C LEU A 153 -47.22 24.87 -43.94
N ALA A 154 -47.80 24.73 -42.75
CA ALA A 154 -49.22 24.93 -42.54
C ALA A 154 -49.64 26.38 -42.90
N GLU A 155 -48.89 27.38 -42.44
CA GLU A 155 -49.13 28.79 -42.76
C GLU A 155 -49.03 29.05 -44.27
N ASN A 156 -47.99 28.59 -44.95
CA ASN A 156 -47.82 28.75 -46.40
C ASN A 156 -48.87 28.00 -47.23
N SER A 157 -49.35 26.85 -46.75
CA SER A 157 -50.43 26.12 -47.42
C SER A 157 -51.78 26.85 -47.33
N LEU A 158 -51.98 27.63 -46.27
CA LEU A 158 -53.15 28.51 -46.11
C LEU A 158 -53.16 29.70 -47.08
N PHE A 159 -51.99 30.17 -47.52
CA PHE A 159 -51.85 31.27 -48.49
C PHE A 159 -52.02 30.83 -49.97
N ARG A 160 -52.20 29.53 -50.23
CA ARG A 160 -52.34 28.98 -51.60
C ARG A 160 -53.78 28.69 -52.04
N TYR A 161 -54.78 29.07 -51.25
CA TYR A 161 -56.20 29.11 -51.61
C TYR A 161 -56.74 30.52 -51.48
#